data_AF-A0A2H3H2K8-F1
#
_entry.id   AF-A0A2H3H2K8-F1
#
_cell.length_a   1.000
_cell.length_b   1.000
_cell.length_c   1.000
_cell.angle_alpha   90.00
_cell.angle_beta   90.00
_cell.angle_gamma   90.00
#
_symmetry.space_group_name_H-M   'P 1'
#
loop_
_entity.id
_entity.type
_entity.pdbx_description
1 polymer ?
#
loop_
_entity_poly.entity_id
_entity_poly.type
_entity_poly.pdbx_seq_one_letter_code
_entity_poly.pdbx_strand_id
1 'polypeptide(L)'
;MVLIPSRHLYSVPNLPQSGSVPILEPGVLILTKMKRATQYIGSTRPQSMLKYSSDLQDIFLLLAWLRDNSRKIDFVAYDAASPERFYDAVRSMRDHWARLGQGNNVEMLDSALNPSDKTKLE
;
A
#
# COMPACT_ATOMS: atom_id res chain seq x y z
N MET A 1 -34.19 30.91 -50.60
CA MET A 1 -32.76 30.55 -50.58
C MET A 1 -32.15 31.24 -49.36
N VAL A 2 -32.00 30.52 -48.25
CA VAL A 2 -31.42 31.02 -47.00
C VAL A 2 -30.27 30.08 -46.66
N LEU A 3 -29.05 30.61 -46.66
CA LEU A 3 -27.83 29.87 -46.32
C LEU A 3 -27.77 29.73 -44.79
N ILE A 4 -27.87 28.50 -44.29
CA ILE A 4 -27.59 28.16 -42.90
C ILE A 4 -26.06 28.02 -42.75
N PRO A 5 -25.40 28.70 -41.79
CA PRO A 5 -23.97 28.56 -41.61
C PRO A 5 -23.61 27.20 -40.98
N SER A 6 -22.49 26.66 -41.43
CA SER A 6 -21.87 25.40 -41.05
C SER A 6 -21.85 25.15 -39.54
N ARG A 7 -22.26 23.94 -39.15
CA ARG A 7 -22.07 23.39 -37.81
C ARG A 7 -20.59 23.45 -37.46
N HIS A 8 -20.22 24.24 -36.44
CA HIS A 8 -18.94 24.05 -35.76
C HIS A 8 -18.96 22.67 -35.10
N LEU A 9 -18.26 21.73 -35.72
CA LEU A 9 -17.76 20.54 -35.04
C LEU A 9 -16.77 21.05 -33.98
N TYR A 10 -17.19 21.04 -32.72
CA TYR A 10 -16.23 21.10 -31.61
C TYR A 10 -15.38 19.83 -31.69
N SER A 11 -14.19 19.94 -32.28
CA SER A 11 -13.16 18.93 -32.12
C SER A 11 -12.85 18.88 -30.63
N VAL A 12 -13.21 17.78 -29.96
CA VAL A 12 -12.78 17.51 -28.59
C VAL A 12 -11.27 17.27 -28.67
N PRO A 13 -10.42 18.19 -28.20
CA PRO A 13 -8.99 17.97 -28.27
C PRO A 13 -8.64 16.96 -27.20
N ASN A 14 -8.02 15.86 -27.61
CA ASN A 14 -7.36 14.86 -26.76
C ASN A 14 -8.29 14.05 -25.84
N LEU A 15 -8.93 13.01 -26.39
CA LEU A 15 -9.07 11.79 -25.60
C LEU A 15 -7.64 11.25 -25.39
N PRO A 16 -7.14 11.08 -24.16
CA PRO A 16 -5.86 10.43 -23.95
C PRO A 16 -5.92 9.03 -24.54
N GLN A 17 -5.09 8.78 -25.56
CA GLN A 17 -4.85 7.46 -26.13
C GLN A 17 -4.51 6.51 -24.98
N SER A 18 -5.27 5.42 -24.82
CA SER A 18 -5.05 4.25 -23.97
C SER A 18 -3.82 4.36 -23.03
N GLY A 19 -3.90 5.27 -22.08
CA GLY A 19 -2.79 5.59 -21.20
C GLY A 19 -2.75 4.54 -20.10
N SER A 20 -1.73 3.71 -20.08
CA SER A 20 -1.45 2.85 -18.92
C SER A 20 -1.26 3.75 -17.70
N VAL A 21 -2.23 3.74 -16.78
CA VAL A 21 -2.08 4.43 -15.50
C VAL A 21 -0.99 3.68 -14.72
N PRO A 22 0.13 4.32 -14.34
CA PRO A 22 1.16 3.65 -13.55
C PRO A 22 0.58 3.30 -12.18
N ILE A 23 0.42 2.01 -11.92
CA ILE A 23 -0.02 1.48 -10.63
C ILE A 23 1.23 1.28 -9.77
N LEU A 24 1.19 1.74 -8.53
CA LEU A 24 2.25 1.49 -7.56
C LEU A 24 2.36 0.00 -7.25
N GLU A 25 3.58 -0.52 -7.15
CA GLU A 25 3.83 -1.91 -6.79
C GLU A 25 3.19 -2.25 -5.42
N PRO A 26 2.51 -3.40 -5.27
CA PRO A 26 1.80 -3.78 -4.05
C PRO A 26 2.67 -3.75 -2.77
N GLY A 27 3.96 -4.08 -2.86
CA GLY A 27 4.90 -3.96 -1.76
C GLY A 27 5.00 -2.52 -1.23
N VAL A 28 5.07 -1.53 -2.11
CA VAL A 28 5.10 -0.11 -1.75
C VAL A 28 3.80 0.33 -1.08
N LEU A 29 2.68 -0.15 -1.58
CA LEU A 29 1.37 0.10 -0.97
C LEU A 29 1.32 -0.46 0.46
N ILE A 30 1.78 -1.69 0.68
CA ILE A 30 1.85 -2.28 2.03
C ILE A 30 2.73 -1.43 2.96
N LEU A 31 3.93 -1.07 2.52
CA LEU A 31 4.88 -0.29 3.33
C LEU A 31 4.31 1.08 3.72
N THR A 32 3.67 1.78 2.78
CA THR A 32 3.06 3.09 3.04
C THR A 32 1.84 2.97 3.97
N LYS A 33 1.01 1.94 3.80
CA LYS A 33 -0.12 1.64 4.69
C LYS A 33 0.35 1.29 6.10
N MET A 34 1.38 0.46 6.24
CA MET A 34 1.94 0.12 7.55
C MET A 34 2.47 1.34 8.28
N LYS A 35 3.26 2.18 7.59
CA LYS A 35 3.77 3.44 8.15
C LYS A 35 2.66 4.37 8.63
N ARG A 36 1.50 4.39 7.95
CA ARG A 36 0.34 5.16 8.39
C ARG A 36 -0.36 4.49 9.57
N ALA A 37 -0.61 3.18 9.48
CA ALA A 37 -1.34 2.42 10.48
C ALA A 37 -0.65 2.45 11.86
N THR A 38 0.68 2.40 11.91
CA THR A 38 1.43 2.48 13.18
C THR A 38 1.17 3.78 13.95
N GLN A 39 0.84 4.88 13.28
CA GLN A 39 0.50 6.15 13.91
C GLN A 39 -0.83 6.11 14.68
N TYR A 40 -1.69 5.11 14.41
CA TYR A 40 -3.00 4.96 15.04
C TYR A 40 -3.03 3.86 16.11
N ILE A 41 -1.94 3.13 16.31
CA ILE A 41 -1.83 2.12 17.36
C ILE A 41 -2.12 2.77 18.73
N GLY A 42 -3.02 2.16 19.50
CA GLY A 42 -3.42 2.65 20.82
C GLY A 42 -4.34 3.88 20.80
N SER A 43 -4.74 4.38 19.64
CA SER A 43 -5.67 5.51 19.55
C SER A 43 -7.08 5.09 19.95
N THR A 44 -7.74 5.89 20.80
CA THR A 44 -9.15 5.72 21.19
C THR A 44 -10.10 6.65 20.43
N ARG A 45 -9.58 7.50 19.54
CA ARG A 45 -10.39 8.44 18.76
C ARG A 45 -11.13 7.69 17.65
N PRO A 46 -12.46 7.84 17.49
CA PRO A 46 -13.25 7.08 16.51
C PRO A 46 -12.69 7.10 15.09
N GLN A 47 -12.31 8.28 14.59
CA GLN A 47 -11.76 8.39 13.24
C GLN A 47 -10.39 7.71 13.07
N SER A 48 -9.54 7.70 14.10
CA SER A 48 -8.24 7.03 14.05
C SER A 48 -8.42 5.51 14.05
N MET A 49 -9.35 4.99 14.86
CA MET A 49 -9.66 3.56 14.89
C MET A 49 -10.21 3.08 13.54
N LEU A 50 -11.08 3.87 12.90
CA LEU A 50 -11.59 3.57 11.56
C LEU A 50 -10.48 3.56 10.51
N LYS A 51 -9.57 4.54 10.54
CA LYS A 51 -8.42 4.58 9.63
C LYS A 51 -7.49 3.40 9.84
N TYR A 52 -7.20 3.05 11.09
CA TYR A 52 -6.41 1.86 11.42
C TYR A 52 -7.05 0.59 10.85
N SER A 53 -8.35 0.40 11.09
CA SER A 53 -9.08 -0.78 10.59
C SER A 53 -9.07 -0.83 9.06
N SER A 54 -9.28 0.29 8.37
CA SER A 54 -9.21 0.37 6.91
C SER A 54 -7.81 0.06 6.40
N ASP A 55 -6.76 0.60 7.04
CA ASP A 55 -5.38 0.30 6.65
C ASP A 55 -5.05 -1.18 6.84
N LEU A 56 -5.53 -1.82 7.92
CA LEU A 56 -5.36 -3.25 8.14
C LEU A 56 -6.03 -4.09 7.05
N GLN A 57 -7.26 -3.75 6.66
CA GLN A 57 -7.96 -4.46 5.58
C GLN A 57 -7.16 -4.42 4.28
N ASP A 58 -6.65 -3.23 3.91
CA ASP A 58 -5.82 -3.07 2.71
C ASP A 58 -4.50 -3.86 2.83
N ILE A 59 -3.83 -3.80 3.98
CA ILE A 59 -2.59 -4.52 4.23
C ILE A 59 -2.81 -6.03 4.07
N PHE A 60 -3.84 -6.59 4.69
CA PHE A 60 -4.10 -8.04 4.61
C PHE A 60 -4.48 -8.47 3.20
N LEU A 61 -5.28 -7.68 2.49
CA LEU A 61 -5.61 -7.94 1.09
C LEU A 61 -4.34 -8.00 0.22
N LEU A 62 -3.44 -7.02 0.38
CA LEU A 62 -2.21 -6.95 -0.41
C LEU A 62 -1.20 -8.04 -0.02
N LEU A 63 -1.09 -8.37 1.27
CA LEU A 63 -0.25 -9.48 1.73
C LEU A 63 -0.74 -10.82 1.18
N ALA A 64 -2.06 -11.03 1.13
CA ALA A 64 -2.64 -12.24 0.54
C ALA A 64 -2.34 -12.29 -0.95
N TRP A 65 -2.51 -11.16 -1.66
CA TRP A 65 -2.19 -11.06 -3.08
C TRP A 65 -0.71 -11.36 -3.36
N LEU A 66 0.23 -10.84 -2.55
CA LEU A 66 1.66 -11.14 -2.71
C LEU A 66 1.92 -12.65 -2.56
N ARG A 67 1.37 -13.27 -1.52
CA ARG A 67 1.50 -14.72 -1.29
C ARG A 67 0.97 -15.52 -2.47
N ASP A 68 -0.25 -15.21 -2.91
CA ASP A 68 -0.95 -15.96 -3.97
C ASP A 68 -0.24 -15.82 -5.33
N ASN A 69 0.53 -14.75 -5.51
CA ASN A 69 1.35 -14.50 -6.70
C ASN A 69 2.84 -14.85 -6.50
N SER A 70 3.21 -15.51 -5.39
CA SER A 70 4.60 -15.87 -5.05
C SER A 70 5.57 -14.67 -5.09
N ARG A 71 5.09 -13.48 -4.72
CA ARG A 71 5.86 -12.24 -4.65
C ARG A 71 6.21 -11.90 -3.19
N LYS A 72 7.22 -11.06 -3.02
CA LYS A 72 7.67 -10.54 -1.72
C LYS A 72 7.67 -9.01 -1.74
N ILE A 73 7.68 -8.41 -0.56
CA ILE A 73 7.91 -6.98 -0.42
C ILE A 73 9.37 -6.70 -0.78
N ASP A 74 9.59 -5.88 -1.79
CA ASP A 74 10.92 -5.40 -2.16
C ASP A 74 11.16 -4.03 -1.53
N PHE A 75 11.97 -4.00 -0.48
CA PHE A 75 12.37 -2.76 0.20
C PHE A 75 13.43 -1.97 -0.59
N VAL A 76 14.17 -2.63 -1.49
CA VAL A 76 15.30 -2.05 -2.22
C VAL A 76 14.83 -1.34 -3.48
N ALA A 77 13.83 -1.90 -4.17
CA ALA A 77 13.19 -1.25 -5.31
C ALA A 77 12.46 0.06 -4.95
N TYR A 78 12.29 0.34 -3.65
CA TYR A 78 11.74 1.60 -3.18
C TYR A 78 12.83 2.66 -3.03
N ASP A 79 13.02 3.45 -4.09
CA ASP A 79 13.88 4.64 -4.11
C ASP A 79 13.25 5.77 -3.29
N ALA A 80 13.21 5.59 -1.97
CA ALA A 80 12.91 6.66 -1.04
C ALA A 80 14.15 7.03 -0.25
N ALA A 81 14.28 8.33 0.00
CA ALA A 81 15.36 8.95 0.75
C ALA A 81 15.57 8.41 2.19
N SER A 82 14.72 7.49 2.70
CA SER A 82 14.96 6.77 3.96
C SER A 82 14.16 5.45 4.02
N PRO A 83 14.76 4.34 3.56
CA PRO A 83 14.20 2.99 3.70
C PRO A 83 14.02 2.56 5.16
N GLU A 84 14.85 3.09 6.07
CA GLU A 84 14.89 2.76 7.51
C GLU A 84 13.53 3.00 8.18
N ARG A 85 12.85 4.08 7.81
CA ARG A 85 11.51 4.41 8.34
C ARG A 85 10.46 3.35 8.01
N PHE A 86 10.65 2.58 6.95
CA PHE A 86 9.75 1.46 6.65
C PHE A 86 10.09 0.23 7.47
N TYR A 87 11.38 -0.06 7.68
CA TYR A 87 11.78 -1.12 8.61
C TYR A 87 11.24 -0.84 10.02
N ASP A 88 11.34 0.39 10.51
CA ASP A 88 10.79 0.78 11.82
C ASP A 88 9.27 0.58 11.89
N ALA A 89 8.55 0.98 10.83
CA ALA A 89 7.10 0.82 10.77
C ALA A 89 6.68 -0.66 10.74
N VAL A 90 7.38 -1.47 9.93
CA VAL A 90 7.12 -2.90 9.80
C VAL A 90 7.43 -3.61 11.12
N ARG A 91 8.55 -3.28 11.77
CA ARG A 91 8.92 -3.80 13.09
C ARG A 91 7.88 -3.44 14.14
N SER A 92 7.49 -2.16 14.21
CA SER A 92 6.49 -1.68 15.16
C SER A 92 5.14 -2.39 15.00
N MET A 93 4.70 -2.62 13.76
CA MET A 93 3.46 -3.37 13.49
C MET A 93 3.58 -4.84 13.88
N ARG A 94 4.69 -5.48 13.49
CA ARG A 94 4.97 -6.89 13.83
C ARG A 94 4.96 -7.12 15.33
N ASP A 95 5.67 -6.28 16.08
CA ASP A 95 5.73 -6.33 17.55
C ASP A 95 4.36 -6.08 18.18
N HIS A 96 3.59 -5.14 17.63
CA HIS A 96 2.25 -4.86 18.11
C HIS A 96 1.33 -6.09 17.98
N TRP A 97 1.31 -6.73 16.81
CA TRP A 97 0.53 -7.96 16.60
C TRP A 97 1.03 -9.11 17.48
N ALA A 98 2.35 -9.26 17.64
CA ALA A 98 2.92 -10.26 18.54
C ALA A 98 2.45 -10.07 19.99
N ARG A 99 2.48 -8.83 20.51
CA ARG A 99 2.00 -8.50 21.87
C ARG A 99 0.50 -8.74 22.06
N LEU A 100 -0.29 -8.58 21.01
CA LEU A 100 -1.73 -8.88 21.01
C LEU A 100 -2.05 -10.37 20.80
N GLY A 101 -1.05 -11.24 20.66
CA GLY A 101 -1.25 -12.66 20.40
C GLY A 101 -1.77 -12.97 18.98
N GLN A 102 -1.63 -12.03 18.05
CA GLN A 102 -2.10 -12.15 16.67
C GLN A 102 -1.07 -12.86 15.78
N GLY A 103 -0.72 -14.11 16.15
CA GLY A 103 0.33 -14.90 15.49
C GLY A 103 0.12 -15.06 13.98
N ASN A 104 -1.12 -15.25 13.54
CA ASN A 104 -1.45 -15.37 12.11
C ASN A 104 -1.07 -14.10 11.31
N ASN A 105 -1.22 -12.91 11.90
CA ASN A 105 -0.87 -11.65 11.22
C ASN A 105 0.66 -11.52 11.10
N VAL A 106 1.38 -11.92 12.16
CA VAL A 106 2.85 -11.96 12.17
C VAL A 106 3.36 -12.95 11.12
N GLU A 107 2.82 -14.16 11.07
CA GLU A 107 3.21 -15.17 10.11
C GLU A 107 2.92 -14.72 8.67
N MET A 108 1.75 -14.12 8.44
CA MET A 108 1.38 -13.59 7.12
C MET A 108 2.36 -12.50 6.66
N LEU A 109 2.73 -11.57 7.54
CA LEU A 109 3.75 -10.56 7.26
C LEU A 109 5.12 -11.18 7.02
N ASP A 110 5.59 -12.05 7.91
CA ASP A 110 6.88 -12.72 7.79
C ASP A 110 6.93 -13.54 6.49
N SER A 111 5.83 -14.15 6.05
CA SER A 111 5.77 -14.85 4.78
C SER A 111 5.94 -13.93 3.56
N ALA A 112 5.66 -12.64 3.68
CA ALA A 112 5.78 -11.66 2.59
C ALA A 112 7.16 -10.97 2.53
N LEU A 113 8.02 -11.16 3.52
CA LEU A 113 9.36 -10.55 3.60
C LEU A 113 10.45 -11.44 2.98
N ASN A 114 11.48 -10.81 2.41
CA ASN A 114 12.71 -11.52 2.05
C ASN A 114 13.49 -11.91 3.31
N PRO A 115 14.27 -13.01 3.28
CA PRO A 115 15.09 -13.42 4.42
C PRO A 115 16.04 -12.32 4.94
N SER A 116 16.64 -11.53 4.02
CA SER A 116 17.53 -10.41 4.36
C SER A 116 16.83 -9.25 5.07
N ASP A 117 15.52 -9.11 4.88
CA ASP A 117 14.73 -8.06 5.49
C ASP A 117 14.23 -8.50 6.87
N LYS A 118 13.94 -9.80 7.04
CA LYS A 118 13.58 -10.38 8.35
C LYS A 118 14.67 -10.18 9.39
N THR A 119 15.93 -10.42 9.03
CA THR A 119 17.07 -10.24 9.94
C THR A 119 17.26 -8.79 10.38
N LYS A 120 16.70 -7.81 9.65
CA LYS A 120 16.70 -6.40 10.04
C LYS A 120 15.54 -6.05 10.97
N LEU A 121 14.58 -6.94 11.18
CA LEU A 121 13.41 -6.74 12.06
C LEU A 121 13.56 -7.43 13.42
N GLU A 122 14.54 -8.32 13.56
CA GLU A 122 14.99 -8.93 14.83
C GLU A 122 15.88 -7.95 15.62
#